data_AF-A0A9W8TTN0-F1
#
_entry.id   AF-A0A9W8TTN0-F1
#
_cell.length_a   1.000
_cell.length_b   1.000
_cell.length_c   1.000
_cell.angle_alpha   90.00
_cell.angle_beta   90.00
_cell.angle_gamma   90.00
#
_symmetry.space_group_name_H-M   'P 1'
#
loop_
_entity.id
_entity.type
_entity.pdbx_description
1 polymer ?
#
loop_
_entity_poly.entity_id
_entity_poly.type
_entity_poly.pdbx_seq_one_letter_code
_entity_poly.pdbx_strand_id
1 'polypeptide(L)'
;MAILDDNLPGLQRIITKMFMFAQLARFALILFATTGALAGGIRSQKRSNDTTQCLNTRDSDSLMNRASPALSFDASQWIWTPELSGGNAPVGSRGFRKTFVPPQGKTPAFLTIAYSVDNVGTLFVNGQEISTEDVWYTAGTYCINLADCGCAVVIAFNVTNESTTPNPAGLLVAGIVTYTDGSTSPIVSDTTWRTSEGGLPTGFQDLTFDDSTWAPAVTEGANGVAPWGDVALAGSDPLSFTPARWIWTNEVSAGGNYPPGARAFRYTLTLPGGQTSGTATIIIDTDNEYSLYVNGAFVGTGTDFETAQKYVVENVQGPEIVFAVYAVNTNTVPNPAGLLAAIQVTSQDGYCTQCISTSSAVTFAGWKAFPGPVPSGFEQPGFDDSTWPTAADEGAYGVAPWGNVPVPTTVTTGGTPLPGAPGA
;
A
#
# COMPACT_ATOMS: atom_id res chain seq x y z
N MET A 1 -37.23 -47.03 -59.62
CA MET A 1 -37.56 -45.91 -58.71
C MET A 1 -36.23 -45.49 -58.09
N ALA A 2 -35.65 -44.37 -58.59
CA ALA A 2 -34.40 -43.64 -58.22
C ALA A 2 -33.30 -44.44 -57.45
N ILE A 3 -32.15 -44.88 -58.00
CA ILE A 3 -30.97 -44.19 -58.61
C ILE A 3 -30.50 -42.98 -57.74
N LEU A 4 -29.29 -42.87 -57.19
CA LEU A 4 -27.93 -43.22 -57.61
C LEU A 4 -27.03 -43.58 -56.41
N ASP A 5 -26.14 -44.55 -56.63
CA ASP A 5 -24.95 -44.85 -55.81
C ASP A 5 -23.74 -44.94 -56.76
N ASP A 6 -22.59 -44.52 -56.24
CA ASP A 6 -21.20 -44.82 -56.64
C ASP A 6 -20.66 -44.62 -58.08
N ASN A 7 -19.57 -43.83 -58.17
CA ASN A 7 -18.27 -44.34 -58.66
C ASN A 7 -17.09 -43.35 -58.44
N LEU A 8 -16.09 -43.83 -57.69
CA LEU A 8 -14.70 -43.34 -57.49
C LEU A 8 -13.79 -43.75 -58.69
N PRO A 9 -12.43 -43.64 -58.67
CA PRO A 9 -11.52 -42.49 -58.47
C PRO A 9 -10.33 -42.45 -59.49
N GLY A 10 -9.46 -41.42 -59.43
CA GLY A 10 -8.00 -41.61 -59.64
C GLY A 10 -7.21 -40.74 -60.66
N LEU A 11 -6.04 -40.29 -60.19
CA LEU A 11 -4.76 -39.98 -60.89
C LEU A 11 -4.41 -38.58 -61.50
N GLN A 12 -3.39 -37.96 -60.85
CA GLN A 12 -2.12 -37.42 -61.40
C GLN A 12 -2.01 -36.15 -62.29
N ARG A 13 -1.20 -35.19 -61.76
CA ARG A 13 -0.02 -34.48 -62.35
C ARG A 13 -0.14 -33.18 -63.22
N ILE A 14 0.66 -32.17 -62.80
CA ILE A 14 1.56 -31.23 -63.56
C ILE A 14 0.91 -29.95 -64.19
N ILE A 15 1.09 -28.74 -63.64
CA ILE A 15 2.16 -27.69 -63.76
C ILE A 15 2.25 -26.95 -65.14
N THR A 16 2.17 -25.60 -65.04
CA THR A 16 2.73 -24.51 -65.88
C THR A 16 1.96 -23.98 -67.09
N LYS A 17 1.70 -22.65 -67.09
CA LYS A 17 1.97 -21.77 -68.25
C LYS A 17 2.22 -20.33 -67.80
N MET A 18 3.18 -19.73 -68.50
CA MET A 18 3.91 -18.48 -68.24
C MET A 18 3.60 -17.48 -69.38
N PHE A 19 3.92 -16.20 -69.16
CA PHE A 19 4.21 -15.11 -70.13
C PHE A 19 3.14 -14.07 -70.54
N MET A 20 3.40 -12.85 -70.03
CA MET A 20 3.61 -11.54 -70.71
C MET A 20 2.64 -11.03 -71.79
N PHE A 21 2.25 -9.75 -71.69
CA PHE A 21 2.39 -8.76 -72.78
C PHE A 21 2.37 -7.31 -72.23
N ALA A 22 3.19 -6.45 -72.85
CA ALA A 22 3.47 -5.05 -72.53
C ALA A 22 2.94 -4.10 -73.64
N GLN A 23 2.79 -2.80 -73.36
CA GLN A 23 2.97 -1.63 -74.28
C GLN A 23 2.64 -0.31 -73.52
N LEU A 24 3.57 0.66 -73.34
CA LEU A 24 4.04 1.76 -74.24
C LEU A 24 2.95 2.86 -74.44
N ALA A 25 3.15 4.19 -74.39
CA ALA A 25 4.32 5.08 -74.36
C ALA A 25 3.93 6.58 -74.13
N ARG A 26 4.87 7.37 -73.55
CA ARG A 26 5.31 8.78 -73.83
C ARG A 26 4.33 9.99 -73.88
N PHE A 27 4.58 11.05 -73.10
CA PHE A 27 5.14 12.38 -73.52
C PHE A 27 5.34 13.37 -72.34
N ALA A 28 5.90 14.55 -72.59
CA ALA A 28 6.94 15.26 -71.80
C ALA A 28 6.53 16.54 -71.00
N LEU A 29 7.23 16.73 -69.86
CA LEU A 29 7.95 17.91 -69.30
C LEU A 29 7.30 19.32 -69.02
N ILE A 30 7.57 19.78 -67.78
CA ILE A 30 7.79 21.16 -67.19
C ILE A 30 6.64 21.98 -66.52
N LEU A 31 6.83 22.15 -65.20
CA LEU A 31 6.76 23.36 -64.32
C LEU A 31 5.58 23.58 -63.35
N PHE A 32 5.98 23.55 -62.06
CA PHE A 32 5.44 24.07 -60.80
C PHE A 32 4.12 24.86 -60.77
N ALA A 33 3.20 24.38 -59.93
CA ALA A 33 2.54 25.21 -58.91
C ALA A 33 2.04 24.35 -57.74
N THR A 34 2.22 24.89 -56.56
CA THR A 34 1.91 24.41 -55.22
C THR A 34 0.43 24.06 -55.01
N THR A 35 0.16 22.93 -54.34
CA THR A 35 -0.68 22.78 -53.12
C THR A 35 -0.91 21.28 -52.90
N GLY A 36 -0.33 20.73 -51.84
CA GLY A 36 -0.54 19.33 -51.45
C GLY A 36 -0.78 19.25 -49.96
N ALA A 37 -2.06 19.26 -49.58
CA ALA A 37 -2.51 18.77 -48.30
C ALA A 37 -2.02 17.32 -48.15
N LEU A 38 -1.23 17.02 -47.14
CA LEU A 38 -0.83 15.66 -46.81
C LEU A 38 -1.80 15.10 -45.77
N ALA A 39 -2.76 14.33 -46.26
CA ALA A 39 -3.32 13.21 -45.53
C ALA A 39 -2.19 12.18 -45.31
N GLY A 40 -1.62 12.15 -44.11
CA GLY A 40 -0.63 11.15 -43.69
C GLY A 40 -1.30 10.11 -42.82
N GLY A 41 -1.39 8.88 -43.32
CA GLY A 41 -2.04 7.75 -42.67
C GLY A 41 -1.44 7.36 -41.33
N ILE A 42 -2.32 6.86 -40.45
CA ILE A 42 -1.98 6.21 -39.18
C ILE A 42 -1.19 4.94 -39.50
N ARG A 43 0.13 4.98 -39.24
CA ARG A 43 0.96 3.77 -39.14
C ARG A 43 0.99 3.36 -37.68
N SER A 44 0.46 2.16 -37.41
CA SER A 44 0.70 1.44 -36.16
C SER A 44 2.21 1.26 -35.97
N GLN A 45 2.80 1.98 -35.03
CA GLN A 45 4.18 1.75 -34.61
C GLN A 45 4.20 0.70 -33.51
N LYS A 46 4.53 -0.55 -33.88
CA LYS A 46 5.12 -1.52 -32.97
C LYS A 46 6.43 -0.90 -32.45
N ARG A 47 6.51 -0.59 -31.14
CA ARG A 47 7.79 -0.23 -30.49
C ARG A 47 8.70 -1.46 -30.49
N SER A 48 9.88 -1.32 -31.07
CA SER A 48 10.99 -2.28 -30.94
C SER A 48 11.71 -2.05 -29.61
N ASN A 49 12.12 -3.14 -28.98
CA ASN A 49 12.83 -3.19 -27.70
C ASN A 49 14.33 -2.87 -27.91
N ASP A 50 14.66 -1.65 -28.35
CA ASP A 50 16.04 -1.24 -28.66
C ASP A 50 16.52 -0.18 -27.66
N THR A 51 17.45 -0.57 -26.78
CA THR A 51 18.02 0.20 -25.66
C THR A 51 19.15 1.17 -26.08
N THR A 52 19.23 1.57 -27.35
CA THR A 52 20.48 2.13 -27.91
C THR A 52 20.42 3.61 -28.30
N GLN A 53 19.83 4.52 -27.51
CA GLN A 53 19.98 5.98 -27.76
C GLN A 53 20.17 6.80 -26.48
N CYS A 54 21.39 6.78 -25.94
CA CYS A 54 21.87 7.71 -24.93
C CYS A 54 22.97 8.62 -25.53
N LEU A 55 22.63 9.67 -26.26
CA LEU A 55 23.58 10.75 -26.61
C LEU A 55 22.90 12.14 -26.67
N ASN A 56 23.23 12.96 -25.66
CA ASN A 56 23.27 14.44 -25.55
C ASN A 56 22.46 15.36 -26.48
N THR A 57 21.76 16.34 -25.89
CA THR A 57 22.15 17.77 -25.89
C THR A 57 21.36 18.54 -24.81
N ARG A 58 22.03 19.51 -24.18
CA ARG A 58 21.54 20.35 -23.08
C ARG A 58 20.67 21.49 -23.61
N ASP A 59 19.61 21.82 -22.88
CA ASP A 59 19.14 23.21 -22.76
C ASP A 59 18.87 23.52 -21.29
N SER A 60 19.57 24.53 -20.80
CA SER A 60 19.52 25.03 -19.43
C SER A 60 18.97 26.45 -19.49
N ASP A 61 17.66 26.61 -19.35
CA ASP A 61 17.08 27.89 -18.95
C ASP A 61 15.66 27.74 -18.39
N SER A 62 15.41 28.44 -17.28
CA SER A 62 14.16 28.57 -16.50
C SER A 62 13.92 27.59 -15.33
N LEU A 63 14.82 27.58 -14.34
CA LEU A 63 14.47 27.09 -12.99
C LEU A 63 13.77 28.20 -12.19
N MET A 64 12.47 28.36 -12.40
CA MET A 64 11.61 28.91 -11.35
C MET A 64 11.72 27.97 -10.15
N ASN A 65 12.10 28.51 -8.99
CA ASN A 65 12.22 27.78 -7.74
C ASN A 65 10.82 27.38 -7.23
N ARG A 66 10.17 26.46 -7.93
CA ARG A 66 8.88 25.89 -7.54
C ARG A 66 9.18 24.92 -6.40
N ALA A 67 8.58 25.15 -5.25
CA ALA A 67 8.65 24.20 -4.13
C ALA A 67 8.31 22.80 -4.65
N SER A 68 9.09 21.80 -4.24
CA SER A 68 8.83 20.41 -4.58
C SER A 68 7.38 20.08 -4.20
N PRO A 69 6.61 19.43 -5.08
CA PRO A 69 5.23 19.07 -4.77
C PRO A 69 5.20 18.23 -3.49
N ALA A 70 4.23 18.50 -2.61
CA ALA A 70 4.01 17.70 -1.42
C ALA A 70 3.35 16.36 -1.79
N LEU A 71 3.65 15.31 -1.03
CA LEU A 71 2.99 14.02 -1.18
C LEU A 71 1.51 14.17 -0.80
N SER A 72 0.60 13.78 -1.70
CA SER A 72 -0.85 13.90 -1.51
C SER A 72 -1.59 12.93 -2.43
N PHE A 73 -2.76 12.46 -2.00
CA PHE A 73 -3.67 11.64 -2.80
C PHE A 73 -4.61 12.46 -3.71
N ASP A 74 -4.51 13.79 -3.75
CA ASP A 74 -5.44 14.66 -4.51
C ASP A 74 -5.58 14.28 -6.00
N ALA A 75 -4.50 13.75 -6.60
CA ALA A 75 -4.47 13.33 -8.00
C ALA A 75 -4.57 11.80 -8.18
N SER A 76 -4.68 11.05 -7.08
CA SER A 76 -4.74 9.59 -7.06
C SER A 76 -6.17 9.10 -7.17
N GLN A 77 -6.35 7.91 -7.73
CA GLN A 77 -7.63 7.23 -7.80
C GLN A 77 -7.54 5.87 -7.11
N TRP A 78 -8.59 5.46 -6.42
CA TRP A 78 -8.81 4.05 -6.13
C TRP A 78 -8.87 3.29 -7.45
N ILE A 79 -8.00 2.29 -7.59
CA ILE A 79 -7.93 1.43 -8.77
C ILE A 79 -8.07 -0.05 -8.39
N TRP A 80 -8.67 -0.81 -9.30
CA TRP A 80 -8.72 -2.27 -9.24
C TRP A 80 -8.57 -2.88 -10.64
N THR A 81 -8.78 -4.19 -10.73
CA THR A 81 -8.75 -4.95 -11.99
C THR A 81 -10.08 -4.81 -12.75
N PRO A 82 -10.11 -5.06 -14.07
CA PRO A 82 -11.35 -5.09 -14.85
C PRO A 82 -12.36 -6.19 -14.45
N GLU A 83 -12.05 -7.04 -13.47
CA GLU A 83 -12.95 -8.09 -12.97
C GLU A 83 -14.08 -7.55 -12.07
N LEU A 84 -14.07 -6.25 -11.75
CA LEU A 84 -15.13 -5.61 -10.97
C LEU A 84 -16.52 -5.88 -11.55
N SER A 85 -17.45 -6.22 -10.68
CA SER A 85 -18.87 -6.34 -11.01
C SER A 85 -19.70 -5.55 -10.00
N GLY A 86 -20.23 -4.40 -10.44
CA GLY A 86 -21.02 -3.52 -9.59
C GLY A 86 -20.25 -2.99 -8.37
N GLY A 87 -18.96 -2.70 -8.51
CA GLY A 87 -18.09 -2.24 -7.41
C GLY A 87 -17.61 -3.36 -6.48
N ASN A 88 -17.86 -4.63 -6.82
CA ASN A 88 -17.35 -5.77 -6.06
C ASN A 88 -16.25 -6.48 -6.85
N ALA A 89 -15.11 -6.67 -6.19
CA ALA A 89 -13.97 -7.42 -6.67
C ALA A 89 -14.06 -8.90 -6.30
N PRO A 90 -13.56 -9.84 -7.13
CA PRO A 90 -13.37 -11.22 -6.71
C PRO A 90 -12.43 -11.33 -5.50
N VAL A 91 -12.63 -12.35 -4.69
CA VAL A 91 -11.76 -12.69 -3.56
C VAL A 91 -10.37 -13.12 -4.05
N GLY A 92 -9.34 -12.77 -3.28
CA GLY A 92 -7.97 -13.19 -3.49
C GLY A 92 -7.04 -12.12 -4.08
N SER A 93 -5.80 -12.52 -4.33
CA SER A 93 -4.71 -11.60 -4.68
C SER A 93 -4.72 -11.17 -6.14
N ARG A 94 -4.33 -9.92 -6.39
CA ARG A 94 -4.10 -9.32 -7.70
C ARG A 94 -2.80 -8.53 -7.68
N GLY A 95 -2.08 -8.59 -8.80
CA GLY A 95 -0.86 -7.84 -9.02
C GLY A 95 -1.15 -6.52 -9.71
N PHE A 96 -0.54 -5.44 -9.25
CA PHE A 96 -0.54 -4.14 -9.90
C PHE A 96 0.90 -3.79 -10.24
N ARG A 97 1.17 -3.32 -11.46
CA ARG A 97 2.51 -2.94 -11.92
C ARG A 97 2.51 -1.59 -12.62
N LYS A 98 3.52 -0.79 -12.30
CA LYS A 98 3.85 0.47 -12.96
C LYS A 98 5.34 0.47 -13.27
N THR A 99 5.67 0.44 -14.55
CA THR A 99 7.03 0.70 -15.02
C THR A 99 7.21 2.21 -15.23
N PHE A 100 8.10 2.81 -14.46
CA PHE A 100 8.48 4.21 -14.55
C PHE A 100 9.85 4.34 -15.21
N VAL A 101 9.92 5.12 -16.29
CA VAL A 101 11.19 5.47 -16.94
C VAL A 101 11.48 6.94 -16.65
N PRO A 102 12.60 7.26 -15.97
CA PRO A 102 12.99 8.64 -15.72
C PRO A 102 13.08 9.45 -17.03
N PRO A 103 12.69 10.74 -17.02
CA PRO A 103 12.89 11.62 -18.17
C PRO A 103 14.36 11.64 -18.60
N GLN A 104 14.59 11.87 -19.88
CA GLN A 104 15.95 11.90 -20.44
C GLN A 104 16.85 12.88 -19.66
N GLY A 105 18.02 12.39 -19.25
CA GLY A 105 19.00 13.17 -18.49
C GLY A 105 18.71 13.31 -16.99
N LYS A 106 17.64 12.69 -16.48
CA LYS A 106 17.33 12.65 -15.04
C LYS A 106 17.84 11.35 -14.42
N THR A 107 18.48 11.45 -13.25
CA THR A 107 18.91 10.32 -12.43
C THR A 107 18.07 10.28 -11.16
N PRO A 108 17.26 9.24 -10.93
CA PRO A 108 16.50 9.09 -9.69
C PRO A 108 17.43 9.01 -8.48
N ALA A 109 17.08 9.72 -7.41
CA ALA A 109 17.75 9.65 -6.12
C ALA A 109 16.94 8.81 -5.13
N PHE A 110 15.64 9.10 -4.98
CA PHE A 110 14.74 8.36 -4.11
C PHE A 110 13.28 8.46 -4.58
N LEU A 111 12.48 7.46 -4.19
CA LEU A 111 11.03 7.45 -4.31
C LEU A 111 10.43 7.61 -2.91
N THR A 112 9.67 8.67 -2.68
CA THR A 112 8.77 8.76 -1.53
C THR A 112 7.38 8.34 -1.98
N ILE A 113 6.82 7.30 -1.39
CA ILE A 113 5.54 6.72 -1.80
C ILE A 113 4.65 6.47 -0.58
N ALA A 114 3.37 6.76 -0.73
CA ALA A 114 2.32 6.39 0.18
C ALA A 114 1.27 5.58 -0.57
N TYR A 115 0.66 4.65 0.13
CA TYR A 115 -0.42 3.86 -0.43
C TYR A 115 -1.41 3.44 0.63
N SER A 116 -2.58 3.02 0.18
CA SER A 116 -3.57 2.33 0.98
C SER A 116 -4.20 1.23 0.11
N VAL A 117 -4.62 0.15 0.75
CA VAL A 117 -5.08 -1.09 0.12
C VAL A 117 -6.25 -1.66 0.89
N ASP A 118 -7.32 -2.01 0.18
CA ASP A 118 -8.45 -2.77 0.73
C ASP A 118 -8.40 -4.20 0.15
N ASN A 119 -8.00 -5.24 0.91
CA ASN A 119 -7.82 -5.29 2.38
C ASN A 119 -6.36 -5.26 2.85
N VAL A 120 -5.50 -6.02 2.19
CA VAL A 120 -4.10 -6.22 2.57
C VAL A 120 -3.24 -6.07 1.34
N GLY A 121 -2.07 -5.44 1.46
CA GLY A 121 -1.17 -5.32 0.33
C GLY A 121 0.28 -5.08 0.66
N THR A 122 1.12 -5.59 -0.23
CA THR A 122 2.58 -5.53 -0.14
C THR A 122 3.12 -4.71 -1.29
N LEU A 123 3.91 -3.67 -0.97
CA LEU A 123 4.65 -2.86 -1.92
C LEU A 123 5.99 -3.51 -2.25
N PHE A 124 6.29 -3.56 -3.54
CA PHE A 124 7.60 -3.91 -4.05
C PHE A 124 8.15 -2.80 -4.94
N VAL A 125 9.45 -2.53 -4.83
CA VAL A 125 10.18 -1.67 -5.76
C VAL A 125 11.35 -2.46 -6.30
N ASN A 126 11.41 -2.61 -7.63
CA ASN A 126 12.47 -3.36 -8.30
C ASN A 126 12.64 -4.80 -7.75
N GLY A 127 11.51 -5.45 -7.47
CA GLY A 127 11.46 -6.80 -6.91
C GLY A 127 11.78 -6.90 -5.41
N GLN A 128 12.24 -5.83 -4.77
CA GLN A 128 12.47 -5.80 -3.32
C GLN A 128 11.16 -5.46 -2.60
N GLU A 129 10.81 -6.25 -1.59
CA GLU A 129 9.70 -5.96 -0.70
C GLU A 129 10.05 -4.76 0.17
N ILE A 130 9.15 -3.77 0.20
CA ILE A 130 9.34 -2.53 0.96
C ILE A 130 8.50 -2.54 2.22
N SER A 131 7.21 -2.86 2.12
CA SER A 131 6.27 -2.80 3.23
C SER A 131 5.02 -3.63 2.93
N THR A 132 4.33 -4.07 3.99
CA THR A 132 3.00 -4.68 3.93
C THR A 132 2.07 -3.90 4.86
N GLU A 133 0.85 -3.60 4.40
CA GLU A 133 -0.20 -2.93 5.17
C GLU A 133 -1.50 -3.73 5.13
N ASP A 134 -2.24 -3.73 6.24
CA ASP A 134 -3.50 -4.45 6.45
C ASP A 134 -4.63 -3.55 6.99
N VAL A 135 -4.43 -2.23 6.96
CA VAL A 135 -5.40 -1.23 7.42
C VAL A 135 -5.67 -0.20 6.33
N TRP A 136 -6.75 -0.42 5.57
CA TRP A 136 -7.08 0.36 4.38
C TRP A 136 -7.41 1.84 4.64
N TYR A 137 -7.78 2.25 5.85
CA TYR A 137 -8.12 3.65 6.17
C TYR A 137 -6.91 4.46 6.69
N THR A 138 -5.71 3.89 6.62
CA THR A 138 -4.44 4.59 6.90
C THR A 138 -3.47 4.36 5.75
N ALA A 139 -2.48 5.24 5.59
CA ALA A 139 -1.46 5.08 4.57
C ALA A 139 -0.08 5.41 5.14
N GLY A 140 0.83 4.44 5.19
CA GLY A 140 2.24 4.68 5.51
C GLY A 140 2.93 5.56 4.45
N THR A 141 4.06 6.15 4.83
CA THR A 141 4.94 6.86 3.88
C THR A 141 6.30 6.20 3.86
N TYR A 142 6.77 5.79 2.69
CA TYR A 142 7.99 5.02 2.53
C TYR A 142 8.95 5.75 1.61
N CYS A 143 10.19 5.92 2.06
CA CYS A 143 11.25 6.46 1.23
C CYS A 143 12.22 5.34 0.82
N ILE A 144 12.35 5.14 -0.49
CA ILE A 144 13.15 4.10 -1.11
C ILE A 144 14.32 4.76 -1.85
N ASN A 145 15.54 4.33 -1.55
CA ASN A 145 16.73 4.77 -2.28
C ASN A 145 16.72 4.20 -3.70
N LEU A 146 16.92 5.06 -4.70
CA LEU A 146 16.93 4.70 -6.13
C LEU A 146 18.30 4.91 -6.79
N ALA A 147 19.37 5.20 -6.04
CA ALA A 147 20.69 5.51 -6.61
C ALA A 147 21.20 4.43 -7.60
N ASP A 148 20.86 3.16 -7.36
CA ASP A 148 21.28 2.01 -8.18
C ASP A 148 20.12 1.38 -8.98
N CYS A 149 19.00 2.09 -9.18
CA CYS A 149 17.81 1.51 -9.81
C CYS A 149 17.96 1.22 -11.32
N GLY A 150 19.01 1.74 -11.96
CA GLY A 150 19.21 1.63 -13.40
C GLY A 150 18.26 2.53 -14.21
N CYS A 151 17.92 2.10 -15.44
CA CYS A 151 17.19 2.93 -16.41
C CYS A 151 15.66 2.98 -16.18
N ALA A 152 15.12 2.16 -15.30
CA ALA A 152 13.70 2.09 -15.00
C ALA A 152 13.47 1.69 -13.55
N VAL A 153 12.33 2.11 -13.01
CA VAL A 153 11.84 1.72 -11.69
C VAL A 153 10.55 0.96 -11.90
N VAL A 154 10.48 -0.28 -11.43
CA VAL A 154 9.23 -1.06 -11.37
C VAL A 154 8.66 -0.92 -9.97
N ILE A 155 7.46 -0.35 -9.90
CA ILE A 155 6.66 -0.27 -8.68
C ILE A 155 5.56 -1.32 -8.83
N ALA A 156 5.49 -2.26 -7.90
CA ALA A 156 4.51 -3.33 -7.94
C ALA A 156 3.79 -3.48 -6.60
N PHE A 157 2.53 -3.89 -6.65
CA PHE A 157 1.74 -4.22 -5.47
C PHE A 157 1.12 -5.59 -5.61
N ASN A 158 1.23 -6.41 -4.58
CA ASN A 158 0.29 -7.50 -4.35
C ASN A 158 -0.85 -6.93 -3.50
N VAL A 159 -2.09 -6.97 -3.97
CA VAL A 159 -3.25 -6.56 -3.16
C VAL A 159 -4.23 -7.73 -3.09
N THR A 160 -4.64 -8.06 -1.87
CA THR A 160 -5.51 -9.19 -1.58
C THR A 160 -6.84 -8.69 -1.03
N ASN A 161 -7.93 -9.05 -1.71
CA ASN A 161 -9.27 -8.91 -1.18
C ASN A 161 -9.56 -10.11 -0.24
N GLU A 162 -9.52 -9.85 1.07
CA GLU A 162 -9.67 -10.81 2.15
C GLU A 162 -11.13 -10.90 2.61
N SER A 163 -11.94 -11.59 1.81
CA SER A 163 -13.34 -11.86 2.12
C SER A 163 -13.72 -13.29 1.75
N THR A 164 -14.92 -13.73 2.14
CA THR A 164 -15.48 -15.02 1.70
C THR A 164 -16.35 -14.88 0.45
N THR A 165 -16.76 -13.66 0.11
CA THR A 165 -17.56 -13.32 -1.07
C THR A 165 -17.09 -12.01 -1.68
N PRO A 166 -17.30 -11.78 -2.99
CA PRO A 166 -16.97 -10.50 -3.62
C PRO A 166 -17.52 -9.29 -2.86
N ASN A 167 -16.68 -8.27 -2.72
CA ASN A 167 -16.88 -7.02 -1.97
C ASN A 167 -15.97 -5.93 -2.57
N PRO A 168 -16.10 -4.65 -2.16
CA PRO A 168 -15.15 -3.62 -2.57
C PRO A 168 -13.71 -4.00 -2.24
N ALA A 169 -12.78 -3.68 -3.15
CA ALA A 169 -11.35 -3.84 -2.97
C ALA A 169 -10.66 -2.76 -3.82
N GLY A 170 -9.50 -2.28 -3.40
CA GLY A 170 -8.89 -1.14 -4.08
C GLY A 170 -7.43 -0.92 -3.71
N LEU A 171 -6.72 -0.25 -4.62
CA LEU A 171 -5.38 0.28 -4.41
C LEU A 171 -5.39 1.80 -4.63
N LEU A 172 -4.89 2.55 -3.66
CA LEU A 172 -4.66 3.99 -3.75
C LEU A 172 -3.16 4.26 -3.58
N VAL A 173 -2.53 5.00 -4.49
CA VAL A 173 -1.09 5.28 -4.47
C VAL A 173 -0.81 6.73 -4.80
N ALA A 174 0.06 7.37 -4.02
CA ALA A 174 0.69 8.64 -4.34
C ALA A 174 2.20 8.50 -4.13
N GLY A 175 3.01 9.05 -5.03
CA GLY A 175 4.44 8.97 -4.93
C GLY A 175 5.15 10.10 -5.65
N ILE A 176 6.38 10.36 -5.24
CA ILE A 176 7.26 11.39 -5.78
C ILE A 176 8.63 10.75 -6.00
N VAL A 177 9.01 10.62 -7.27
CA VAL A 177 10.40 10.35 -7.63
C VAL A 177 11.15 11.66 -7.58
N THR A 178 12.15 11.75 -6.72
CA THR A 178 13.07 12.90 -6.65
C THR A 178 14.36 12.55 -7.38
N TYR A 179 14.85 13.47 -8.20
CA TYR A 179 16.09 13.30 -8.95
C TYR A 179 17.27 13.96 -8.24
N THR A 180 18.49 13.61 -8.66
CA THR A 180 19.74 14.16 -8.10
C THR A 180 19.89 15.68 -8.30
N ASP A 181 19.15 16.27 -9.24
CA ASP A 181 19.09 17.72 -9.46
C ASP A 181 17.98 18.43 -8.67
N GLY A 182 17.27 17.71 -7.80
CA GLY A 182 16.19 18.22 -6.96
C GLY A 182 14.83 18.35 -7.64
N SER A 183 14.74 18.17 -8.97
CA SER A 183 13.45 18.12 -9.65
C SER A 183 12.71 16.80 -9.34
N THR A 184 11.41 16.73 -9.66
CA THR A 184 10.58 15.57 -9.30
C THR A 184 9.68 15.07 -10.43
N SER A 185 9.14 13.86 -10.28
CA SER A 185 8.03 13.34 -11.07
C SER A 185 7.02 12.62 -10.19
N PRO A 186 5.71 12.82 -10.41
CA PRO A 186 4.68 12.16 -9.63
C PRO A 186 4.47 10.71 -10.09
N ILE A 187 4.05 9.88 -9.14
CA ILE A 187 3.46 8.57 -9.35
C ILE A 187 2.08 8.63 -8.70
N VAL A 188 1.03 8.30 -9.45
CA VAL A 188 -0.34 8.25 -8.92
C VAL A 188 -1.00 6.96 -9.37
N SER A 189 -1.90 6.40 -8.56
CA SER A 189 -2.78 5.32 -8.98
C SER A 189 -3.83 5.85 -9.96
N ASP A 190 -3.84 5.28 -11.17
CA ASP A 190 -4.73 5.66 -12.27
C ASP A 190 -4.83 4.48 -13.27
N THR A 191 -5.51 4.69 -14.39
CA THR A 191 -5.72 3.67 -15.44
C THR A 191 -4.48 3.34 -16.26
N THR A 192 -3.32 3.91 -15.95
CA THR A 192 -2.04 3.59 -16.62
C THR A 192 -1.27 2.47 -15.93
N TRP A 193 -1.74 2.02 -14.76
CA TRP A 193 -1.24 0.81 -14.09
C TRP A 193 -1.71 -0.43 -14.83
N ARG A 194 -0.89 -1.49 -14.79
CA ARG A 194 -1.22 -2.82 -15.33
C ARG A 194 -1.67 -3.73 -14.20
N THR A 195 -2.67 -4.56 -14.44
CA THR A 195 -3.22 -5.48 -13.44
C THR A 195 -3.28 -6.92 -13.91
N SER A 196 -2.98 -7.87 -13.03
CA SER A 196 -3.28 -9.28 -13.28
C SER A 196 -4.76 -9.55 -13.08
N GLU A 197 -5.32 -10.51 -13.82
CA GLU A 197 -6.68 -11.02 -13.63
C GLU A 197 -6.60 -12.51 -13.27
N GLY A 198 -7.57 -13.03 -12.51
CA GLY A 198 -7.62 -14.46 -12.15
C GLY A 198 -6.56 -14.95 -11.16
N GLY A 199 -5.77 -14.07 -10.55
CA GLY A 199 -4.79 -14.39 -9.51
C GLY A 199 -3.50 -13.60 -9.61
N LEU A 200 -2.50 -13.98 -8.81
CA LEU A 200 -1.18 -13.35 -8.74
C LEU A 200 -0.10 -14.26 -9.35
N PRO A 201 0.49 -13.90 -10.51
CA PRO A 201 1.58 -14.67 -11.10
C PRO A 201 2.85 -14.65 -10.25
N THR A 202 3.59 -15.75 -10.22
CA THR A 202 4.91 -15.81 -9.57
C THR A 202 5.92 -14.88 -10.26
N GLY A 203 6.71 -14.14 -9.48
CA GLY A 203 7.71 -13.20 -10.00
C GLY A 203 7.12 -11.92 -10.58
N PHE A 204 5.82 -11.65 -10.37
CA PHE A 204 5.15 -10.44 -10.86
C PHE A 204 5.76 -9.15 -10.32
N GLN A 205 6.62 -9.18 -9.32
CA GLN A 205 7.29 -8.01 -8.76
C GLN A 205 8.64 -7.70 -9.46
N ASP A 206 9.17 -8.66 -10.22
CA ASP A 206 10.52 -8.59 -10.77
C ASP A 206 10.60 -7.63 -11.96
N LEU A 207 11.76 -7.00 -12.16
CA LEU A 207 11.99 -6.09 -13.28
C LEU A 207 11.83 -6.78 -14.64
N THR A 208 12.15 -8.08 -14.70
CA THR A 208 12.14 -8.86 -15.95
C THR A 208 10.78 -9.44 -16.30
N PHE A 209 9.78 -9.29 -15.44
CA PHE A 209 8.43 -9.79 -15.71
C PHE A 209 7.76 -8.99 -16.84
N ASP A 210 7.21 -9.71 -17.82
CA ASP A 210 6.48 -9.12 -18.95
C ASP A 210 5.00 -8.95 -18.62
N ASP A 211 4.60 -7.71 -18.34
CA ASP A 211 3.21 -7.31 -18.09
C ASP A 211 2.51 -6.75 -19.34
N SER A 212 3.09 -6.90 -20.54
CA SER A 212 2.53 -6.31 -21.77
C SER A 212 1.15 -6.84 -22.14
N THR A 213 0.79 -8.02 -21.62
CA THR A 213 -0.52 -8.66 -21.81
C THR A 213 -1.52 -8.34 -20.71
N TRP A 214 -1.09 -7.74 -19.59
CA TRP A 214 -1.96 -7.37 -18.49
C TRP A 214 -2.90 -6.23 -18.89
N ALA A 215 -4.15 -6.30 -18.46
CA ALA A 215 -5.10 -5.23 -18.71
C ALA A 215 -4.70 -3.96 -17.94
N PRO A 216 -5.05 -2.76 -18.43
CA PRO A 216 -4.97 -1.55 -17.62
C PRO A 216 -5.93 -1.65 -16.43
N ALA A 217 -5.56 -1.02 -15.32
CA ALA A 217 -6.43 -0.87 -14.16
C ALA A 217 -7.69 -0.05 -14.52
N VAL A 218 -8.76 -0.28 -13.78
CA VAL A 218 -9.99 0.54 -13.81
C VAL A 218 -10.05 1.42 -12.56
N THR A 219 -10.71 2.58 -12.67
CA THR A 219 -10.89 3.50 -11.54
C THR A 219 -12.22 3.25 -10.83
N GLU A 220 -12.22 3.34 -9.51
CA GLU A 220 -13.41 3.29 -8.65
C GLU A 220 -13.74 4.64 -8.02
N GLY A 221 -12.83 5.63 -8.14
CA GLY A 221 -13.05 7.02 -7.75
C GLY A 221 -11.82 7.67 -7.12
N ALA A 222 -11.94 8.95 -6.75
CA ALA A 222 -10.88 9.68 -6.05
C ALA A 222 -10.81 9.29 -4.56
N ASN A 223 -9.75 9.71 -3.86
CA ASN A 223 -9.75 9.70 -2.40
C ASN A 223 -10.99 10.46 -1.87
N GLY A 224 -11.64 9.95 -0.82
CA GLY A 224 -12.92 10.48 -0.34
C GLY A 224 -14.16 9.76 -0.89
N VAL A 225 -14.02 8.92 -1.93
CA VAL A 225 -15.14 8.17 -2.49
C VAL A 225 -15.59 7.04 -1.55
N ALA A 226 -16.90 6.78 -1.49
CA ALA A 226 -17.42 5.61 -0.79
C ALA A 226 -16.98 4.30 -1.49
N PRO A 227 -16.72 3.21 -0.75
CA PRO A 227 -16.89 3.08 0.70
C PRO A 227 -15.73 3.60 1.56
N TRP A 228 -14.60 3.95 0.94
CA TRP A 228 -13.34 4.21 1.64
C TRP A 228 -13.25 5.56 2.34
N GLY A 229 -13.96 6.58 1.84
CA GLY A 229 -13.84 7.92 2.40
C GLY A 229 -12.41 8.47 2.28
N ASP A 230 -12.04 9.38 3.18
CA ASP A 230 -10.75 10.08 3.13
C ASP A 230 -9.65 9.27 3.81
N VAL A 231 -8.69 8.79 3.04
CA VAL A 231 -7.45 8.19 3.56
C VAL A 231 -6.45 9.29 3.87
N ALA A 232 -5.94 9.27 5.10
CA ALA A 232 -4.90 10.19 5.57
C ALA A 232 -3.50 9.58 5.45
N LEU A 233 -2.52 10.43 5.09
CA LEU A 233 -1.11 10.07 5.09
C LEU A 233 -0.55 10.02 6.52
N ALA A 234 0.23 8.98 6.81
CA ALA A 234 1.06 8.88 7.99
C ALA A 234 2.14 9.97 8.00
N GLY A 235 2.54 10.42 9.19
CA GLY A 235 3.53 11.49 9.36
C GLY A 235 2.92 12.89 9.46
N SER A 236 1.58 13.01 9.55
CA SER A 236 0.94 14.20 10.08
C SER A 236 1.05 14.21 11.62
N ASP A 237 1.65 15.27 12.18
CA ASP A 237 1.66 15.61 13.62
C ASP A 237 0.73 16.82 13.81
N PRO A 238 -0.24 16.77 14.75
CA PRO A 238 -0.47 15.71 15.74
C PRO A 238 -1.04 14.41 15.18
N LEU A 239 -0.60 13.27 15.77
CA LEU A 239 -1.30 11.99 15.65
C LEU A 239 -2.77 12.17 16.03
N SER A 240 -3.66 11.34 15.47
CA SER A 240 -5.09 11.39 15.75
C SER A 240 -5.66 10.00 16.04
N PHE A 241 -6.69 9.95 16.89
CA PHE A 241 -7.50 8.75 17.11
C PHE A 241 -8.59 8.55 16.05
N THR A 242 -8.82 9.52 15.15
CA THR A 242 -9.88 9.42 14.12
C THR A 242 -9.93 8.08 13.36
N PRO A 243 -8.80 7.52 12.89
CA PRO A 243 -8.81 6.21 12.23
C PRO A 243 -8.89 5.02 13.19
N ALA A 244 -8.68 5.21 14.50
CA ALA A 244 -8.58 4.10 15.46
C ALA A 244 -9.96 3.57 15.88
N ARG A 245 -9.98 2.29 16.25
CA ARG A 245 -11.14 1.60 16.82
C ARG A 245 -10.88 1.31 18.29
N TRP A 246 -11.90 1.46 19.12
CA TRP A 246 -11.90 0.84 20.43
C TRP A 246 -11.88 -0.67 20.23
N ILE A 247 -10.94 -1.35 20.89
CA ILE A 247 -10.84 -2.81 20.82
C ILE A 247 -10.85 -3.41 22.21
N TRP A 248 -11.41 -4.61 22.32
CA TRP A 248 -11.25 -5.44 23.51
C TRP A 248 -11.09 -6.92 23.12
N THR A 249 -11.23 -7.83 24.06
CA THR A 249 -11.22 -9.27 23.82
C THR A 249 -12.55 -9.73 23.25
N ASN A 250 -12.56 -10.88 22.57
CA ASN A 250 -13.77 -11.49 22.03
C ASN A 250 -14.50 -12.42 23.05
N GLU A 251 -14.34 -12.17 24.36
CA GLU A 251 -14.94 -13.00 25.41
C GLU A 251 -16.45 -12.78 25.58
N VAL A 252 -16.94 -11.61 25.15
CA VAL A 252 -18.36 -11.34 24.93
C VAL A 252 -18.56 -10.73 23.53
N SER A 253 -19.81 -10.57 23.11
CA SER A 253 -20.13 -9.83 21.89
C SER A 253 -19.73 -8.35 22.03
N ALA A 254 -19.19 -7.76 20.96
CA ALA A 254 -18.83 -6.36 20.90
C ALA A 254 -19.96 -5.41 21.34
N GLY A 255 -19.60 -4.36 22.06
CA GLY A 255 -20.51 -3.44 22.76
C GLY A 255 -21.07 -4.02 24.07
N GLY A 256 -20.57 -5.16 24.52
CA GLY A 256 -21.01 -5.86 25.71
C GLY A 256 -20.36 -5.34 27.01
N ASN A 257 -20.73 -5.99 28.12
CA ASN A 257 -20.10 -5.79 29.42
C ASN A 257 -19.09 -6.90 29.69
N TYR A 258 -17.84 -6.52 29.88
CA TYR A 258 -16.70 -7.41 30.07
C TYR A 258 -16.47 -7.71 31.55
N PRO A 259 -16.11 -8.95 31.91
CA PRO A 259 -15.81 -9.26 33.30
C PRO A 259 -14.53 -8.54 33.78
N PRO A 260 -14.46 -8.18 35.07
CA PRO A 260 -13.29 -7.54 35.65
C PRO A 260 -11.98 -8.29 35.42
N GLY A 261 -10.89 -7.55 35.33
CA GLY A 261 -9.53 -8.06 35.32
C GLY A 261 -8.71 -7.68 34.09
N ALA A 262 -7.47 -8.15 34.09
CA ALA A 262 -6.51 -7.82 33.05
C ALA A 262 -6.67 -8.69 31.80
N ARG A 263 -6.40 -8.10 30.64
CA ARG A 263 -6.29 -8.73 29.33
C ARG A 263 -5.01 -8.25 28.65
N ALA A 264 -4.51 -9.05 27.73
CA ALA A 264 -3.31 -8.73 26.98
C ALA A 264 -3.65 -8.47 25.52
N PHE A 265 -3.03 -7.44 24.95
CA PHE A 265 -3.13 -7.06 23.55
C PHE A 265 -1.73 -7.00 22.94
N ARG A 266 -1.59 -7.47 21.70
CA ARG A 266 -0.33 -7.43 20.95
C ARG A 266 -0.56 -7.04 19.49
N TYR A 267 0.37 -6.25 18.97
CA TYR A 267 0.50 -5.96 17.56
C TYR A 267 1.96 -5.85 17.17
N THR A 268 2.32 -6.50 16.06
CA THR A 268 3.68 -6.46 15.50
C THR A 268 3.66 -5.59 14.26
N LEU A 269 4.43 -4.50 14.30
CA LEU A 269 4.68 -3.64 13.15
C LEU A 269 6.02 -4.01 12.53
N THR A 270 6.04 -4.28 11.24
CA THR A 270 7.28 -4.52 10.49
C THR A 270 7.78 -3.22 9.87
N LEU A 271 9.02 -2.85 10.18
CA LEU A 271 9.69 -1.71 9.57
C LEU A 271 9.93 -1.95 8.07
N PRO A 272 10.02 -0.88 7.27
CA PRO A 272 10.28 -1.03 5.85
C PRO A 272 11.62 -1.73 5.57
N GLY A 273 11.70 -2.45 4.45
CA GLY A 273 12.91 -3.16 4.03
C GLY A 273 14.16 -2.27 4.10
N GLY A 274 15.21 -2.77 4.76
CA GLY A 274 16.48 -2.05 4.98
C GLY A 274 16.53 -1.18 6.24
N GLN A 275 15.40 -0.98 6.94
CA GLN A 275 15.34 -0.17 8.16
C GLN A 275 15.36 -1.06 9.40
N THR A 276 16.17 -0.69 10.40
CA THR A 276 16.46 -1.55 11.56
C THR A 276 16.14 -0.90 12.90
N SER A 277 15.80 0.38 12.91
CA SER A 277 15.34 1.08 14.10
C SER A 277 14.52 2.32 13.74
N GLY A 278 13.78 2.84 14.72
CA GLY A 278 13.00 4.06 14.56
C GLY A 278 12.66 4.72 15.88
N THR A 279 11.88 5.79 15.78
CA THR A 279 11.25 6.47 16.92
C THR A 279 9.75 6.22 16.84
N ALA A 280 9.17 5.63 17.88
CA ALA A 280 7.74 5.40 17.99
C ALA A 280 7.08 6.53 18.76
N THR A 281 6.11 7.21 18.14
CA THR A 281 5.17 8.11 18.81
C THR A 281 3.84 7.39 18.97
N ILE A 282 3.34 7.32 20.19
CA ILE A 282 2.18 6.50 20.55
C ILE A 282 1.21 7.39 21.32
N ILE A 283 -0.03 7.48 20.86
CA ILE A 283 -1.14 7.96 21.69
C ILE A 283 -2.02 6.77 22.06
N ILE A 284 -2.39 6.68 23.33
CA ILE A 284 -3.09 5.51 23.87
C ILE A 284 -4.04 5.92 24.99
N ASP A 285 -5.16 5.23 25.06
CA ASP A 285 -6.13 5.30 26.14
C ASP A 285 -6.77 3.93 26.40
N THR A 286 -7.29 3.70 27.60
CA THR A 286 -7.91 2.43 27.96
C THR A 286 -8.94 2.60 29.06
N ASP A 287 -10.13 2.05 28.86
CA ASP A 287 -11.14 1.86 29.90
C ASP A 287 -10.91 0.49 30.58
N ASN A 288 -10.30 0.42 31.77
CA ASN A 288 -10.04 1.53 32.72
C ASN A 288 -8.57 1.96 32.82
N GLU A 289 -7.63 1.02 32.71
CA GLU A 289 -6.21 1.29 32.95
C GLU A 289 -5.34 0.44 32.03
N TYR A 290 -4.10 0.85 31.79
CA TYR A 290 -3.14 0.04 31.03
C TYR A 290 -1.69 0.19 31.48
N SER A 291 -0.86 -0.81 31.15
CA SER A 291 0.60 -0.68 31.04
C SER A 291 1.03 -1.01 29.61
N LEU A 292 1.78 -0.10 28.99
CA LEU A 292 2.27 -0.20 27.61
C LEU A 292 3.73 -0.66 27.60
N TYR A 293 4.04 -1.57 26.68
CA TYR A 293 5.37 -2.08 26.41
C TYR A 293 5.69 -1.97 24.92
N VAL A 294 6.96 -1.71 24.62
CA VAL A 294 7.51 -1.75 23.27
C VAL A 294 8.74 -2.65 23.30
N ASN A 295 8.72 -3.73 22.51
CA ASN A 295 9.75 -4.77 22.51
C ASN A 295 10.08 -5.30 23.91
N GLY A 296 9.06 -5.47 24.74
CA GLY A 296 9.17 -5.92 26.13
C GLY A 296 9.67 -4.87 27.12
N ALA A 297 10.13 -3.71 26.68
CA ALA A 297 10.49 -2.60 27.56
C ALA A 297 9.23 -1.85 27.99
N PHE A 298 9.08 -1.60 29.29
CA PHE A 298 7.99 -0.79 29.82
C PHE A 298 8.11 0.68 29.35
N VAL A 299 7.00 1.25 28.89
CA VAL A 299 6.94 2.62 28.37
C VAL A 299 6.16 3.53 29.32
N GLY A 300 4.99 3.10 29.76
CA GLY A 300 4.13 3.94 30.58
C GLY A 300 2.81 3.29 30.96
N THR A 301 2.05 4.00 31.79
CA THR A 301 0.80 3.56 32.38
C THR A 301 -0.21 4.69 32.36
N GLY A 302 -1.48 4.38 32.11
CA GLY A 302 -2.60 5.29 32.27
C GLY A 302 -3.67 4.65 33.14
N THR A 303 -4.35 5.46 33.96
CA THR A 303 -5.35 5.00 34.93
C THR A 303 -6.66 5.79 34.90
N ASP A 304 -6.87 6.56 33.84
CA ASP A 304 -8.03 7.42 33.64
C ASP A 304 -8.39 7.43 32.15
N PHE A 305 -9.50 6.80 31.81
CA PHE A 305 -9.98 6.64 30.44
C PHE A 305 -10.64 7.91 29.86
N GLU A 306 -10.68 8.99 30.62
CA GLU A 306 -11.02 10.32 30.10
C GLU A 306 -9.77 11.09 29.65
N THR A 307 -8.57 10.58 29.97
CA THR A 307 -7.28 11.24 29.76
C THR A 307 -6.28 10.33 29.04
N ALA A 308 -6.32 10.34 27.71
CA ALA A 308 -5.32 9.70 26.87
C ALA A 308 -3.89 10.22 27.13
N GLN A 309 -2.89 9.36 26.89
CA GLN A 309 -1.47 9.68 27.08
C GLN A 309 -0.69 9.63 25.77
N LYS A 310 0.39 10.42 25.67
CA LYS A 310 1.33 10.42 24.54
C LYS A 310 2.70 9.96 24.99
N TYR A 311 3.27 8.94 24.35
CA TYR A 311 4.64 8.50 24.58
C TYR A 311 5.48 8.66 23.32
N VAL A 312 6.77 8.93 23.52
CA VAL A 312 7.78 8.91 22.46
C VAL A 312 8.87 7.97 22.93
N VAL A 313 9.09 6.89 22.17
CA VAL A 313 10.12 5.88 22.44
C VAL A 313 11.16 5.99 21.34
N GLU A 314 12.35 6.47 21.70
CA GLU A 314 13.47 6.59 20.78
C GLU A 314 14.21 5.26 20.63
N ASN A 315 14.88 5.06 19.49
CA ASN A 315 15.74 3.91 19.22
C ASN A 315 15.06 2.55 19.41
N VAL A 316 13.78 2.45 19.02
CA VAL A 316 13.06 1.16 19.00
C VAL A 316 13.69 0.28 17.93
N GLN A 317 14.12 -0.92 18.32
CA GLN A 317 14.79 -1.87 17.42
C GLN A 317 13.76 -2.64 16.58
N GLY A 318 14.05 -2.80 15.29
CA GLY A 318 13.28 -3.64 14.36
C GLY A 318 14.07 -4.87 13.90
N PRO A 319 13.71 -5.50 12.76
CA PRO A 319 12.68 -5.06 11.82
C PRO A 319 11.25 -5.25 12.33
N GLU A 320 11.02 -6.15 13.28
CA GLU A 320 9.72 -6.34 13.93
C GLU A 320 9.67 -5.57 15.25
N ILE A 321 8.67 -4.71 15.40
CA ILE A 321 8.41 -3.94 16.62
C ILE A 321 7.12 -4.46 17.24
N VAL A 322 7.24 -5.00 18.45
CA VAL A 322 6.09 -5.51 19.21
C VAL A 322 5.58 -4.41 20.14
N PHE A 323 4.33 -4.00 19.92
CA PHE A 323 3.55 -3.20 20.85
C PHE A 323 2.68 -4.14 21.68
N ALA A 324 2.84 -4.10 23.00
CA ALA A 324 2.07 -4.94 23.91
C ALA A 324 1.41 -4.11 25.00
N VAL A 325 0.15 -4.43 25.32
CA VAL A 325 -0.63 -3.70 26.31
C VAL A 325 -1.22 -4.68 27.33
N TYR A 326 -0.90 -4.45 28.61
CA TYR A 326 -1.60 -5.04 29.74
C TYR A 326 -2.74 -4.09 30.11
N ALA A 327 -3.96 -4.40 29.70
CA ALA A 327 -5.12 -3.55 29.92
C ALA A 327 -6.01 -4.13 31.01
N VAL A 328 -6.54 -3.30 31.91
CA VAL A 328 -7.31 -3.73 33.08
C VAL A 328 -8.67 -3.08 33.08
N ASN A 329 -9.70 -3.91 33.10
CA ASN A 329 -11.04 -3.49 33.47
C ASN A 329 -11.17 -3.58 35.01
N THR A 330 -11.24 -2.45 35.70
CA THR A 330 -11.02 -2.37 37.17
C THR A 330 -12.29 -2.45 38.01
N ASN A 331 -13.48 -2.40 37.40
CA ASN A 331 -14.74 -2.48 38.12
C ASN A 331 -14.93 -3.84 38.81
N THR A 332 -15.86 -3.94 39.77
CA THR A 332 -16.13 -5.20 40.50
C THR A 332 -17.23 -6.05 39.88
N VAL A 333 -17.88 -5.54 38.83
CA VAL A 333 -18.96 -6.20 38.07
C VAL A 333 -18.73 -5.95 36.58
N PRO A 334 -19.28 -6.78 35.69
CA PRO A 334 -19.11 -6.55 34.26
C PRO A 334 -19.61 -5.18 33.78
N ASN A 335 -18.80 -4.52 32.96
CA ASN A 335 -18.98 -3.15 32.45
C ASN A 335 -18.28 -3.00 31.09
N PRO A 336 -18.48 -1.89 30.37
CA PRO A 336 -17.71 -1.60 29.14
C PRO A 336 -16.20 -1.57 29.44
N ALA A 337 -15.42 -2.00 28.45
CA ALA A 337 -13.96 -1.99 28.47
C ALA A 337 -13.46 -1.77 27.04
N GLY A 338 -12.32 -1.11 26.89
CA GLY A 338 -11.78 -0.81 25.57
C GLY A 338 -10.37 -0.27 25.63
N LEU A 339 -9.56 -0.62 24.62
CA LEU A 339 -8.24 -0.10 24.34
C LEU A 339 -8.30 0.69 23.04
N LEU A 340 -7.73 1.89 23.05
CA LEU A 340 -7.64 2.77 21.88
C LEU A 340 -6.19 3.23 21.72
N ALA A 341 -5.59 3.06 20.54
CA ALA A 341 -4.27 3.60 20.27
C ALA A 341 -4.08 4.01 18.81
N ALA A 342 -3.20 5.00 18.60
CA ALA A 342 -2.60 5.30 17.31
C ALA A 342 -1.08 5.42 17.48
N ILE A 343 -0.34 4.86 16.53
CA ILE A 343 1.10 4.64 16.58
C ILE A 343 1.67 5.15 15.25
N GLN A 344 2.71 5.98 15.33
CA GLN A 344 3.57 6.28 14.20
C GLN A 344 5.00 5.86 14.54
N VAL A 345 5.65 5.13 13.63
CA VAL A 345 7.06 4.80 13.74
C VAL A 345 7.80 5.46 12.59
N THR A 346 8.60 6.47 12.94
CA THR A 346 9.50 7.11 11.98
C THR A 346 10.84 6.38 12.01
N SER A 347 11.23 5.81 10.88
CA SER A 347 12.45 5.04 10.73
C SER A 347 13.27 5.54 9.55
N GLN A 348 14.57 5.30 9.60
CA GLN A 348 15.50 5.78 8.60
C GLN A 348 16.33 4.61 8.08
N ASP A 349 16.59 4.61 6.78
CA ASP A 349 17.56 3.69 6.20
C ASP A 349 18.97 4.10 6.62
N GLY A 350 19.70 3.19 7.28
CA GLY A 350 21.07 3.43 7.72
C GLY A 350 22.06 3.73 6.60
N TYR A 351 21.73 3.35 5.36
CA TYR A 351 22.53 3.62 4.16
C TYR A 351 22.02 4.84 3.37
N CYS A 352 20.81 5.34 3.65
CA CYS A 352 20.23 6.53 3.04
C CYS A 352 19.73 7.51 4.11
N THR A 353 20.58 8.45 4.53
CA THR A 353 20.22 9.47 5.54
C THR A 353 19.15 10.46 5.09
N GLN A 354 18.79 10.47 3.80
CA GLN A 354 17.68 11.26 3.27
C GLN A 354 16.37 10.47 3.19
N CYS A 355 16.42 9.15 3.41
CA CYS A 355 15.27 8.26 3.31
C CYS A 355 14.65 8.02 4.67
N ILE A 356 13.66 8.84 5.00
CA ILE A 356 12.83 8.70 6.20
C ILE A 356 11.50 8.10 5.78
N SER A 357 11.11 7.02 6.45
CA SER A 357 9.79 6.41 6.32
C SER A 357 8.99 6.62 7.60
N THR A 358 7.67 6.72 7.48
CA THR A 358 6.75 6.70 8.61
C THR A 358 5.73 5.59 8.41
N SER A 359 5.89 4.52 9.17
CA SER A 359 4.86 3.47 9.30
C SER A 359 3.80 3.94 10.31
N SER A 360 2.55 3.56 10.08
CA SER A 360 1.43 3.88 10.96
C SER A 360 0.70 2.61 11.35
N ALA A 361 0.20 2.57 12.59
CA ALA A 361 -0.72 1.54 13.07
C ALA A 361 -1.75 2.17 14.00
N VAL A 362 -2.91 1.56 14.07
CA VAL A 362 -3.97 1.94 15.01
C VAL A 362 -4.52 0.70 15.67
N THR A 363 -5.30 0.85 16.74
CA THR A 363 -6.12 -0.27 17.24
C THR A 363 -7.24 -0.57 16.26
N PHE A 364 -7.34 -1.84 15.88
CA PHE A 364 -8.39 -2.41 15.03
C PHE A 364 -8.51 -3.91 15.34
N ALA A 365 -9.52 -4.57 14.75
CA ALA A 365 -9.78 -5.98 15.02
C ALA A 365 -8.60 -6.92 14.73
N GLY A 366 -7.62 -6.54 13.89
CA GLY A 366 -6.45 -7.39 13.58
C GLY A 366 -5.44 -7.55 14.72
N TRP A 367 -5.53 -6.75 15.80
CA TRP A 367 -4.70 -6.95 16.99
C TRP A 367 -4.96 -8.31 17.61
N LYS A 368 -3.92 -8.95 18.15
CA LYS A 368 -4.08 -10.17 18.96
C LYS A 368 -4.54 -9.79 20.36
N ALA A 369 -5.55 -10.48 20.89
CA ALA A 369 -6.09 -10.25 22.21
C ALA A 369 -6.25 -11.55 22.99
N PHE A 370 -5.83 -11.59 24.25
CA PHE A 370 -5.96 -12.78 25.10
C PHE A 370 -7.11 -12.61 26.12
N PRO A 371 -8.20 -13.40 26.03
CA PRO A 371 -9.40 -13.26 26.87
C PRO A 371 -9.26 -13.80 28.30
N GLY A 372 -8.06 -14.24 28.72
CA GLY A 372 -7.82 -14.88 30.01
C GLY A 372 -6.78 -14.17 30.87
N PRO A 373 -6.35 -14.81 31.98
CA PRO A 373 -5.23 -14.32 32.79
C PRO A 373 -3.99 -14.08 31.93
N VAL A 374 -3.44 -12.87 32.00
CA VAL A 374 -2.34 -12.45 31.12
C VAL A 374 -1.14 -13.40 31.23
N PRO A 375 -0.70 -14.03 30.12
CA PRO A 375 0.45 -14.92 30.12
C PRO A 375 1.75 -14.17 30.45
N SER A 376 2.65 -14.83 31.20
CA SER A 376 3.98 -14.28 31.48
C SER A 376 4.79 -14.13 30.18
N GLY A 377 5.46 -12.98 30.02
CA GLY A 377 6.32 -12.70 28.87
C GLY A 377 5.56 -12.31 27.59
N PHE A 378 4.24 -12.06 27.66
CA PHE A 378 3.46 -11.62 26.50
C PHE A 378 4.01 -10.34 25.85
N GLU A 379 4.70 -9.51 26.63
CA GLU A 379 5.31 -8.27 26.15
C GLU A 379 6.58 -8.49 25.32
N GLN A 380 7.20 -9.67 25.41
CA GLN A 380 8.47 -9.96 24.77
C GLN A 380 8.31 -10.17 23.26
N PRO A 381 9.28 -9.75 22.42
CA PRO A 381 9.23 -9.94 20.98
C PRO A 381 9.04 -11.40 20.56
N GLY A 382 9.72 -12.33 21.24
CA GLY A 382 9.70 -13.76 20.91
C GLY A 382 8.50 -14.55 21.44
N PHE A 383 7.48 -13.91 22.03
CA PHE A 383 6.28 -14.62 22.48
C PHE A 383 5.43 -15.06 21.29
N ASP A 384 5.02 -16.33 21.28
CA ASP A 384 4.15 -16.92 20.25
C ASP A 384 2.67 -16.66 20.56
N ASP A 385 2.06 -15.71 19.84
CA ASP A 385 0.63 -15.39 19.91
C ASP A 385 -0.15 -15.93 18.69
N SER A 386 0.41 -16.86 17.93
CA SER A 386 -0.25 -17.42 16.73
C SER A 386 -1.61 -18.03 17.03
N THR A 387 -1.80 -18.53 18.26
CA THR A 387 -3.05 -19.12 18.76
C THR A 387 -3.99 -18.12 19.42
N TRP A 388 -3.57 -16.86 19.60
CA TRP A 388 -4.44 -15.83 20.17
C TRP A 388 -5.53 -15.44 19.17
N PRO A 389 -6.77 -15.26 19.65
CA PRO A 389 -7.80 -14.68 18.81
C PRO A 389 -7.47 -13.22 18.48
N THR A 390 -8.10 -12.75 17.42
CA THR A 390 -8.16 -11.33 17.08
C THR A 390 -9.03 -10.58 18.10
N ALA A 391 -8.75 -9.28 18.27
CA ALA A 391 -9.54 -8.40 19.10
C ALA A 391 -10.96 -8.21 18.54
N ALA A 392 -11.90 -7.88 19.42
CA ALA A 392 -13.24 -7.42 19.03
C ALA A 392 -13.20 -5.92 18.74
N ASP A 393 -13.88 -5.48 17.68
CA ASP A 393 -14.09 -4.05 17.38
C ASP A 393 -15.29 -3.53 18.19
N GLU A 394 -15.01 -2.73 19.22
CA GLU A 394 -16.01 -2.12 20.11
C GLU A 394 -16.61 -0.84 19.53
N GLY A 395 -16.05 -0.32 18.44
CA GLY A 395 -16.57 0.82 17.71
C GLY A 395 -15.52 1.87 17.38
N ALA A 396 -15.93 2.86 16.58
CA ALA A 396 -15.06 3.96 16.19
C ALA A 396 -14.68 4.83 17.40
N TYR A 397 -13.54 5.51 17.33
CA TYR A 397 -13.30 6.69 18.16
C TYR A 397 -14.51 7.65 18.10
N GLY A 398 -14.96 8.17 19.25
CA GLY A 398 -16.17 8.99 19.34
C GLY A 398 -17.45 8.24 19.72
N VAL A 399 -17.45 6.90 19.69
CA VAL A 399 -18.64 6.09 20.04
C VAL A 399 -18.94 6.12 21.54
N ALA A 400 -20.22 5.98 21.91
CA ALA A 400 -20.60 5.76 23.30
C ALA A 400 -20.09 4.38 23.81
N PRO A 401 -19.70 4.24 25.08
CA PRO A 401 -19.83 5.23 26.15
C PRO A 401 -18.69 6.28 26.21
N TRP A 402 -17.58 6.06 25.50
CA TRP A 402 -16.33 6.83 25.66
C TRP A 402 -16.38 8.23 25.04
N GLY A 403 -17.06 8.39 23.90
CA GLY A 403 -17.10 9.66 23.19
C GLY A 403 -15.74 10.07 22.61
N ASN A 404 -15.52 11.38 22.49
CA ASN A 404 -14.31 11.96 21.89
C ASN A 404 -13.25 12.23 22.97
N VAL A 405 -12.44 11.23 23.28
CA VAL A 405 -11.28 11.38 24.18
C VAL A 405 -10.28 12.39 23.60
N PRO A 406 -9.92 13.47 24.31
CA PRO A 406 -9.00 14.47 23.80
C PRO A 406 -7.63 13.90 23.41
N VAL A 407 -7.12 14.28 22.24
CA VAL A 407 -5.78 13.89 21.80
C VAL A 407 -4.71 14.63 22.61
N PRO A 408 -3.78 13.91 23.28
CA PRO A 408 -2.73 14.53 24.09
C PRO A 408 -1.68 15.23 23.22
N THR A 409 -1.33 16.46 23.57
CA THR A 409 -0.34 17.27 22.85
C THR A 409 1.05 17.23 23.48
N THR A 410 1.15 16.86 24.76
CA THR A 410 2.39 16.79 25.53
C THR A 410 2.82 15.36 25.76
N VAL A 411 4.13 15.09 25.68
CA VAL A 411 4.69 13.78 26.04
C VAL A 411 4.50 13.52 27.53
N THR A 412 3.89 12.39 27.84
CA THR A 412 3.65 11.87 29.19
C THR A 412 4.94 11.28 29.75
N THR A 413 5.24 11.59 31.02
CA THR A 413 6.34 10.91 31.74
C THR A 413 5.91 9.49 32.09
N GLY A 414 6.74 8.50 31.79
CA GLY A 414 6.48 7.11 32.14
C GLY A 414 6.17 6.93 33.62
N GLY A 415 5.25 6.01 33.93
CA GLY A 415 4.84 5.67 35.29
C GLY A 415 5.57 4.45 35.84
N THR A 416 4.86 3.63 36.59
CA THR A 416 5.29 2.27 36.98
C THR A 416 4.27 1.26 36.46
N PRO A 417 4.68 0.04 36.09
CA PRO A 417 3.73 -1.00 35.69
C PRO A 417 2.60 -1.20 36.70
N LEU A 418 1.40 -1.49 36.20
CA LEU A 418 0.24 -1.84 37.02
C LEU A 418 0.49 -3.12 37.82
N PRO A 419 -0.19 -3.31 38.97
CA PRO A 419 -0.11 -4.56 39.72
C PRO A 419 -0.44 -5.77 38.83
N GLY A 420 0.47 -6.76 38.79
CA GLY A 420 0.32 -7.97 37.99
C GLY A 420 0.80 -7.85 36.54
N ALA A 421 1.17 -6.65 36.09
CA ALA A 421 1.86 -6.46 34.82
C ALA A 421 3.36 -6.83 34.95
N PRO A 422 4.04 -7.17 33.84
CA PRO A 422 5.49 -7.36 33.81
C PRO A 422 6.26 -6.18 34.41
N GLY A 423 7.40 -6.46 35.04
CA GLY A 423 8.29 -5.41 35.55
C GLY A 423 9.00 -4.64 34.44
N ALA A 424 9.65 -3.53 34.82
CA ALA A 424 10.54 -2.76 33.95
C ALA A 424 11.92 -3.43 33.79
#